data_AF-A0A2K3KA95-F1
#
_entry.id   AF-A0A2K3KA95-F1
#
_cell.length_a   1.000
_cell.length_b   1.000
_cell.length_c   1.000
_cell.angle_alpha   90.00
_cell.angle_beta   90.00
_cell.angle_gamma   90.00
#
_symmetry.space_group_name_H-M   'P 1'
#
loop_
_entity.id
_entity.type
_entity.pdbx_description
1 polymer ?
#
loop_
_entity_poly.entity_id
_entity_poly.type
_entity_poly.pdbx_seq_one_letter_code
_entity_poly.pdbx_strand_id
1 'polypeptide(L)'
;PVVPYDQMFPFLFPEIHKDKANEIQALFEKYKRGEIPKYDFVSFMKGIVGEEKLRSVEAKLKQQKTNLLVPVNEQPRVQIDSSERVLPFDQLFPFLISHIDPDKAIGLQTLFDKYKALP
;
A
#
# COMPACT_ATOMS: atom_id res chain seq x y z
N PRO A 1 -0.50 7.53 12.63
CA PRO A 1 -1.21 7.10 11.39
C PRO A 1 -1.29 5.56 11.32
N VAL A 2 -2.49 5.00 11.50
CA VAL A 2 -2.74 3.56 11.33
C VAL A 2 -2.86 3.31 9.83
N VAL A 3 -1.96 2.49 9.28
CA VAL A 3 -2.03 2.08 7.89
C VAL A 3 -3.17 1.04 7.74
N PRO A 4 -4.10 1.22 6.79
CA PRO A 4 -5.08 0.19 6.47
C PRO A 4 -4.41 -1.09 5.94
N TYR A 5 -4.83 -2.27 6.42
CA TYR A 5 -4.17 -3.55 6.08
C TYR A 5 -4.26 -3.89 4.59
N ASP A 6 -5.33 -3.46 3.94
CA ASP A 6 -5.53 -3.53 2.49
C ASP A 6 -4.41 -2.80 1.72
N GLN A 7 -3.85 -1.71 2.26
CA GLN A 7 -2.70 -1.02 1.65
C GLN A 7 -1.38 -1.81 1.78
N MET A 8 -1.33 -2.81 2.66
CA MET A 8 -0.14 -3.65 2.84
C MET A 8 -0.10 -4.82 1.84
N PHE A 9 -1.26 -5.29 1.37
CA PHE A 9 -1.36 -6.46 0.49
C PHE A 9 -0.54 -6.37 -0.81
N PRO A 10 -0.49 -5.23 -1.53
CA PRO A 10 0.31 -5.12 -2.75
C PRO A 10 1.81 -5.35 -2.54
N PHE A 11 2.31 -5.09 -1.34
CA PHE A 11 3.72 -5.31 -0.97
C PHE A 11 3.94 -6.66 -0.32
N LEU A 12 2.91 -7.19 0.34
CA LEU A 12 2.97 -8.42 1.10
C LEU A 12 2.81 -9.66 0.24
N PHE A 13 1.82 -9.66 -0.67
CA PHE A 13 1.49 -10.82 -1.49
C PHE A 13 2.62 -11.28 -2.43
N PRO A 14 3.41 -10.37 -3.05
CA PRO A 14 4.57 -10.78 -3.85
C PRO A 14 5.69 -11.43 -3.03
N GLU A 15 5.76 -11.16 -1.71
CA GLU A 15 6.83 -11.61 -0.81
C GLU A 15 6.49 -12.94 -0.10
N ILE A 16 5.30 -13.51 -0.33
CA ILE A 16 4.82 -14.75 0.29
C ILE A 16 4.28 -15.73 -0.76
N HIS A 17 4.20 -17.00 -0.39
CA HIS A 17 3.59 -18.01 -1.27
C HIS A 17 2.09 -17.74 -1.48
N LYS A 18 1.59 -18.09 -2.67
CA LYS A 18 0.19 -17.91 -3.07
C LYS A 18 -0.81 -18.48 -2.04
N ASP A 19 -0.50 -19.64 -1.45
CA ASP A 19 -1.39 -20.28 -0.45
C ASP A 19 -1.52 -19.43 0.81
N LYS A 20 -0.41 -18.83 1.26
CA LYS A 20 -0.38 -17.90 2.40
C LYS A 20 -1.12 -16.59 2.09
N ALA A 21 -0.98 -16.08 0.86
CA ALA A 21 -1.72 -14.89 0.42
C ALA A 21 -3.23 -15.14 0.42
N ASN A 22 -3.67 -16.29 -0.10
CA ASN A 22 -5.08 -16.70 -0.08
C ASN A 22 -5.61 -16.83 1.35
N GLU A 23 -4.81 -17.40 2.27
CA GLU A 23 -5.18 -17.54 3.67
C GLU A 23 -5.36 -16.17 4.37
N ILE A 24 -4.44 -15.25 4.14
CA ILE A 24 -4.53 -13.87 4.65
C ILE A 24 -5.73 -13.14 4.07
N GLN A 25 -6.02 -13.33 2.78
CA GLN A 25 -7.19 -12.74 2.14
C GLN A 25 -8.50 -13.28 2.74
N ALA A 26 -8.60 -14.59 2.99
CA ALA A 26 -9.75 -15.19 3.64
C ALA A 26 -9.92 -14.67 5.08
N LEU A 27 -8.83 -14.53 5.84
CA LEU A 27 -8.85 -13.93 7.18
C LEU A 27 -9.30 -12.47 7.16
N PHE A 28 -8.86 -11.70 6.18
CA PHE A 28 -9.26 -10.30 6.04
C PHE A 28 -10.76 -10.14 5.75
N GLU A 29 -11.33 -11.03 4.92
CA GLU A 29 -12.78 -11.04 4.67
C GLU A 29 -13.58 -11.41 5.92
N LYS A 30 -13.10 -12.34 6.75
CA LYS A 30 -13.70 -12.64 8.06
C LYS A 30 -13.63 -11.44 9.02
N TYR A 31 -12.50 -10.75 9.05
CA TYR A 31 -12.33 -9.52 9.81
C TYR A 31 -13.29 -8.42 9.35
N LYS A 32 -13.44 -8.22 8.03
CA LYS A 32 -14.38 -7.23 7.47
C LYS A 32 -15.84 -7.53 7.80
N ARG A 33 -16.21 -8.81 7.89
CA ARG A 33 -17.55 -9.24 8.34
C ARG A 33 -17.74 -9.18 9.85
N GLY A 34 -16.70 -8.83 10.61
CA GLY A 34 -16.75 -8.77 12.07
C GLY A 34 -16.76 -10.14 12.75
N GLU A 35 -16.44 -11.21 12.03
CA GLU A 35 -16.40 -12.59 12.57
C GLU A 35 -15.20 -12.79 13.50
N ILE A 36 -14.11 -12.05 13.27
CA ILE A 36 -12.91 -12.06 14.12
C ILE A 36 -12.54 -10.63 14.52
N PRO A 37 -12.07 -10.42 15.76
CA PRO A 37 -11.59 -9.12 16.19
C PRO A 37 -10.27 -8.77 15.49
N LYS A 38 -9.99 -7.46 15.40
CA LYS A 38 -8.75 -6.94 14.80
C LYS A 38 -7.49 -7.56 15.40
N TYR A 39 -7.47 -7.77 16.72
CA TYR A 39 -6.32 -8.35 17.41
C TYR A 39 -6.01 -9.76 16.89
N ASP A 40 -7.03 -10.59 16.74
CA ASP A 40 -6.88 -11.97 16.25
C ASP A 40 -6.42 -11.99 14.80
N PHE A 41 -7.02 -11.14 13.95
CA PHE A 41 -6.57 -10.97 12.56
C PHE A 41 -5.08 -10.63 12.47
N VAL A 42 -4.61 -9.67 13.28
CA VAL A 42 -3.20 -9.27 13.30
C VAL A 42 -2.31 -10.39 13.80
N SER A 43 -2.74 -11.13 14.82
CA SER A 43 -2.01 -12.28 15.37
C SER A 43 -1.85 -13.39 14.32
N PHE A 44 -2.93 -13.74 13.61
CA PHE A 44 -2.89 -14.74 12.54
C PHE A 44 -2.04 -14.28 11.36
N MET A 45 -2.20 -13.03 10.91
CA MET A 45 -1.38 -12.46 9.84
C MET A 45 0.11 -12.52 10.21
N LYS A 46 0.48 -12.19 11.46
CA LYS A 46 1.85 -12.32 11.96
C LYS A 46 2.36 -13.75 11.93
N GLY A 47 1.54 -14.72 12.31
CA GLY A 47 1.91 -16.15 12.27
C GLY A 47 2.16 -16.66 10.84
N ILE A 48 1.36 -16.21 9.86
CA ILE A 48 1.46 -16.67 8.47
C ILE A 48 2.66 -16.03 7.74
N VAL A 49 2.80 -14.71 7.90
CA VAL A 49 3.80 -13.88 7.19
C VAL A 49 5.16 -13.94 7.87
N GLY A 50 5.17 -13.97 9.20
CA GLY A 50 6.35 -13.69 10.01
C GLY A 50 6.52 -12.20 10.31
N GLU A 51 6.91 -11.88 11.55
CA GLU A 51 7.06 -10.48 12.00
C GLU A 51 8.13 -9.71 11.23
N GLU A 52 9.20 -10.37 10.80
CA GLU A 52 10.29 -9.77 10.01
C GLU A 52 9.78 -9.26 8.66
N LYS A 53 9.03 -10.09 7.93
CA LYS A 53 8.45 -9.73 6.63
C LYS A 53 7.39 -8.65 6.78
N LEU A 54 6.55 -8.70 7.82
CA LEU A 54 5.62 -7.61 8.12
C LEU A 54 6.35 -6.29 8.36
N ARG A 55 7.43 -6.30 9.16
CA ARG A 55 8.25 -5.11 9.40
C ARG A 55 8.87 -4.59 8.10
N SER A 56 9.33 -5.48 7.22
CA SER A 56 9.86 -5.12 5.90
C SER A 56 8.79 -4.48 5.01
N VAL A 57 7.58 -5.03 4.98
CA VAL A 57 6.44 -4.47 4.24
C VAL A 57 6.02 -3.11 4.80
N GLU A 58 5.95 -2.97 6.13
CA GLU A 58 5.69 -1.69 6.77
C GLU A 58 6.78 -0.66 6.45
N ALA A 59 8.05 -1.07 6.44
CA ALA A 59 9.16 -0.21 6.07
C ALA A 59 9.05 0.21 4.60
N LYS A 60 8.81 -0.73 3.66
CA LYS A 60 8.58 -0.45 2.23
C LYS A 60 7.40 0.48 2.01
N LEU A 61 6.31 0.30 2.75
CA LEU A 61 5.11 1.13 2.65
C LEU A 61 5.31 2.53 3.24
N LYS A 62 6.03 2.63 4.36
CA LYS A 62 6.51 3.93 4.88
C LYS A 62 7.44 4.60 3.88
N GLN A 63 8.33 3.83 3.27
CA GLN A 63 9.29 4.31 2.28
C GLN A 63 8.59 4.78 1.00
N GLN A 64 7.56 4.09 0.51
CA GLN A 64 6.78 4.52 -0.63
C GLN A 64 5.99 5.80 -0.33
N LYS A 65 5.41 5.92 0.89
CA LYS A 65 4.77 7.17 1.35
C LYS A 65 5.75 8.34 1.44
N THR A 66 7.04 8.08 1.67
CA THR A 66 8.09 9.11 1.63
C THR A 66 8.65 9.37 0.23
N ASN A 67 8.72 8.36 -0.65
CA ASN A 67 9.34 8.43 -1.98
C ASN A 67 8.47 9.08 -3.07
N LEU A 68 7.21 9.42 -2.79
CA LEU A 68 6.41 10.24 -3.70
C LEU A 68 6.91 11.69 -3.78
N LEU A 69 7.81 12.12 -2.87
CA LEU A 69 8.55 13.37 -3.00
C LEU A 69 10.01 13.07 -3.39
N VAL A 70 10.28 13.24 -4.69
CA VAL A 70 11.58 13.40 -5.38
C VAL A 70 12.28 12.11 -5.87
N PRO A 71 12.66 12.05 -7.17
CA PRO A 71 13.41 10.93 -7.74
C PRO A 71 14.89 11.02 -7.37
N VAL A 72 15.49 9.83 -7.22
CA VAL A 72 16.91 9.54 -7.42
C VAL A 72 17.89 10.19 -6.43
N ASN A 73 18.56 9.28 -5.71
CA ASN A 73 19.90 9.42 -5.12
C ASN A 73 19.99 9.77 -3.62
N GLU A 74 20.61 8.82 -2.91
CA GLU A 74 21.25 8.90 -1.59
C GLU A 74 20.39 8.99 -0.31
N GLN A 75 20.66 8.06 0.63
CA GLN A 75 20.27 8.18 2.04
C GLN A 75 20.74 9.55 2.57
N PRO A 76 19.95 10.28 3.40
CA PRO A 76 20.20 10.21 4.85
C PRO A 76 19.01 10.57 5.79
N ARG A 77 19.08 9.99 6.99
CA ARG A 77 18.76 10.57 8.32
C ARG A 77 17.59 11.58 8.44
N VAL A 78 16.56 11.12 9.16
CA VAL A 78 15.73 11.85 10.15
C VAL A 78 15.69 13.37 10.02
N GLN A 79 14.53 13.91 9.63
CA GLN A 79 13.88 15.06 10.29
C GLN A 79 12.43 15.16 9.81
N ILE A 80 11.50 14.92 10.75
CA ILE A 80 10.06 14.89 10.53
C ILE A 80 9.51 16.26 10.92
N ASP A 81 9.19 17.10 9.93
CA ASP A 81 8.25 18.20 10.13
C ASP A 81 6.86 17.74 9.67
N SER A 82 5.93 17.67 10.61
CA SER A 82 4.60 17.05 10.50
C SER A 82 3.55 18.02 9.96
N SER A 83 3.79 18.60 8.80
CA SER A 83 2.77 19.38 8.09
C SER A 83 2.10 18.49 7.05
N GLU A 84 0.97 17.88 7.46
CA GLU A 84 -0.13 17.32 6.66
C GLU A 84 0.17 17.08 5.17
N ARG A 85 0.98 16.06 4.85
CA ARG A 85 1.30 15.71 3.46
C ARG A 85 0.11 15.00 2.79
N VAL A 86 -0.85 15.78 2.31
CA VAL A 86 -1.81 15.33 1.29
C VAL A 86 -1.01 15.09 0.01
N LEU A 87 -0.80 13.82 -0.33
CA LEU A 87 -0.11 13.42 -1.54
C LEU A 87 -0.94 13.84 -2.76
N PRO A 88 -0.46 14.76 -3.61
CA PRO A 88 -1.21 15.20 -4.78
C PRO A 88 -1.42 14.02 -5.73
N PHE A 89 -2.59 13.97 -6.36
CA PHE A 89 -3.00 12.87 -7.24
C PHE A 89 -1.99 12.61 -8.38
N ASP A 90 -1.33 13.67 -8.86
CA ASP A 90 -0.25 13.63 -9.85
C ASP A 90 0.93 12.75 -9.45
N GLN A 91 1.25 12.67 -8.15
CA GLN A 91 2.33 11.81 -7.68
C GLN A 91 1.87 10.35 -7.58
N LEU A 92 0.60 10.10 -7.26
CA LEU A 92 0.06 8.74 -7.12
C LEU A 92 -0.22 8.07 -8.47
N PHE A 93 -0.51 8.84 -9.51
CA PHE A 93 -0.94 8.35 -10.82
C PHE A 93 -0.02 7.28 -11.45
N PRO A 94 1.32 7.45 -11.50
CA PRO A 94 2.22 6.46 -12.10
C PRO A 94 2.19 5.10 -11.37
N PHE A 95 2.01 5.12 -10.04
CA PHE A 95 1.93 3.91 -9.24
C PHE A 95 0.62 3.15 -9.49
N LEU A 96 -0.48 3.86 -9.74
CA LEU A 96 -1.77 3.24 -10.03
C LEU A 96 -1.76 2.57 -11.40
N ILE A 97 -1.21 3.23 -12.42
CA ILE A 97 -1.13 2.71 -13.78
C ILE A 97 -0.31 1.42 -13.86
N SER A 98 0.77 1.29 -13.07
CA SER A 98 1.59 0.07 -13.06
C SER A 98 0.94 -1.15 -12.41
N HIS A 99 -0.15 -0.99 -11.64
CA HIS A 99 -0.79 -2.07 -10.87
C HIS A 99 -2.19 -2.46 -11.36
N ILE A 100 -2.70 -1.82 -12.42
CA ILE A 100 -4.04 -2.10 -12.97
C ILE A 100 -3.94 -2.65 -14.39
N ASP A 101 -4.99 -3.38 -14.80
CA ASP A 101 -5.09 -3.91 -16.17
C ASP A 101 -4.91 -2.79 -17.22
N PRO A 102 -4.25 -3.05 -18.36
CA PRO A 102 -4.01 -2.04 -19.39
C PRO A 102 -5.28 -1.32 -19.87
N ASP A 103 -6.39 -2.04 -19.99
CA ASP A 103 -7.68 -1.45 -20.38
C ASP A 103 -8.22 -0.46 -19.32
N LYS A 104 -8.00 -0.76 -18.03
CA LYS A 104 -8.37 0.14 -16.93
C LYS A 104 -7.39 1.31 -16.80
N ALA A 105 -6.12 1.08 -17.14
CA ALA A 105 -5.08 2.11 -17.18
C ALA A 105 -5.41 3.22 -18.17
N ILE A 106 -5.93 2.87 -19.34
CA ILE A 106 -6.37 3.84 -20.36
C ILE A 106 -7.50 4.74 -19.83
N GLY A 107 -8.49 4.14 -19.16
CA GLY A 107 -9.59 4.90 -18.55
C GLY A 107 -9.10 5.85 -17.45
N LEU A 108 -8.19 5.38 -16.60
CA LEU A 108 -7.60 6.18 -15.53
C LEU A 108 -6.73 7.32 -16.07
N GLN A 109 -5.97 7.08 -17.14
CA GLN A 109 -5.20 8.10 -17.86
C GLN A 109 -6.09 9.21 -18.41
N THR A 110 -7.20 8.84 -19.04
CA THR A 110 -8.18 9.81 -19.56
C THR A 110 -8.76 10.71 -18.47
N LEU A 111 -9.03 10.14 -17.28
CA LEU A 111 -9.50 10.91 -16.12
C LEU A 111 -8.43 11.85 -15.57
N PHE A 112 -7.18 11.39 -15.55
CA PHE A 112 -6.04 12.19 -15.12
C PHE A 112 -5.80 13.39 -16.04
N ASP A 113 -5.86 13.20 -17.36
CA ASP A 113 -5.71 14.28 -18.33
C ASP A 113 -6.82 15.33 -18.18
N LYS A 114 -8.07 14.89 -17.90
CA LYS A 114 -9.18 15.80 -17.58
C LYS A 114 -8.95 16.57 -16.28
N TYR A 115 -8.41 15.90 -15.25
CA TYR A 115 -8.08 16.54 -13.98
C TYR A 115 -7.01 17.63 -14.15
N LYS A 116 -5.97 17.37 -14.96
CA LYS A 116 -4.92 18.35 -15.28
C LYS A 116 -5.40 19.51 -16.14
N ALA A 117 -6.49 19.32 -16.89
CA ALA A 117 -7.10 20.32 -17.75
C ALA A 117 -8.15 21.20 -17.04
N LEU A 118 -8.46 20.93 -15.77
CA LEU A 118 -9.28 21.83 -14.95
C LEU A 118 -8.44 23.08 -14.58
N PRO A 119 -8.99 24.30 -14.76
CA PRO A 119 -8.29 25.55 -14.51
C PRO A 119 -8.04 25.82 -13.01
#